data_AF-A0A5D0QL93-F1
#
_entry.id   AF-A0A5D0QL93-F1
#
_cell.length_a   1.000
_cell.length_b   1.000
_cell.length_c   1.000
_cell.angle_alpha   90.00
_cell.angle_beta   90.00
_cell.angle_gamma   90.00
#
_symmetry.space_group_name_H-M   'P 1'
#
loop_
_entity.id
_entity.type
_entity.pdbx_description
1 polymer ?
#
loop_
_entity_poly.entity_id
_entity_poly.type
_entity_poly.pdbx_seq_one_letter_code
_entity_poly.pdbx_strand_id
1 'polypeptide(L)'
;MNTGEDGATRRRGARLEDALLDAAWDVLLEHGYLGFTYEAVAARAGTSRPVLYRRWPRREDLLLATLTRHWRPIAIPDTGSLRGDAIGFLRNADADRAGMITLMSVQLVDYFQDTGTSLGELRDTLLPPGHPTAFETIVARAVGRGELPDVPRPARVLNLPLDLLRHDMFMTMRAVPDEAIAQIVDEVWLPLLTVTGPS
;
A
#
# COMPACT_ATOMS: atom_id res chain seq x y z
N MET A 1 25.33 -13.69 -32.70
CA MET A 1 25.94 -12.68 -31.79
C MET A 1 25.16 -11.38 -31.93
N ASN A 2 24.07 -11.18 -31.19
CA ASN A 2 23.46 -9.84 -30.97
C ASN A 2 22.48 -9.84 -29.78
N THR A 3 22.97 -10.17 -28.57
CA THR A 3 22.16 -10.21 -27.34
C THR A 3 22.50 -9.11 -26.34
N GLY A 4 23.39 -8.17 -26.71
CA GLY A 4 23.88 -7.11 -25.82
C GLY A 4 23.15 -5.75 -25.92
N GLU A 5 22.66 -5.37 -27.11
CA GLU A 5 22.11 -4.03 -27.36
C GLU A 5 20.66 -3.86 -26.87
N ASP A 6 19.84 -4.90 -26.97
CA ASP A 6 18.45 -4.90 -26.49
C ASP A 6 18.36 -4.77 -24.96
N GLY A 7 19.29 -5.40 -24.25
CA GLY A 7 19.38 -5.31 -22.78
C GLY A 7 19.79 -3.91 -22.30
N ALA A 8 20.68 -3.23 -23.03
CA ALA A 8 21.12 -1.88 -22.72
C ALA A 8 20.01 -0.83 -22.98
N THR A 9 19.28 -0.98 -24.10
CA THR A 9 18.16 -0.10 -24.47
C THR A 9 17.00 -0.26 -23.49
N ARG A 10 16.64 -1.49 -23.12
CA ARG A 10 15.59 -1.75 -22.11
C ARG A 10 15.96 -1.19 -20.73
N ARG A 11 17.21 -1.36 -20.30
CA ARG A 11 17.72 -0.82 -19.03
C ARG A 11 17.69 0.71 -18.99
N ARG A 12 18.05 1.36 -20.10
CA ARG A 12 17.97 2.83 -20.23
C ARG A 12 16.51 3.31 -20.24
N GLY A 13 15.62 2.55 -20.89
CA GLY A 13 14.18 2.80 -20.90
C GLY A 13 13.54 2.72 -19.51
N ALA A 14 13.91 1.72 -18.70
CA ALA A 14 13.44 1.55 -17.33
C ALA A 14 13.97 2.66 -16.40
N ARG A 15 15.26 2.99 -16.47
CA ARG A 15 15.82 4.10 -15.68
C ARG A 15 15.17 5.45 -16.00
N LEU A 16 14.84 5.69 -17.28
CA LEU A 16 14.10 6.89 -17.67
C LEU A 16 12.69 6.87 -17.08
N GLU A 17 11.99 5.74 -17.19
CA GLU A 17 10.64 5.59 -16.64
C GLU A 17 10.60 5.81 -15.13
N ASP A 18 11.54 5.22 -14.41
CA ASP A 18 11.75 5.41 -12.98
C ASP A 18 11.88 6.90 -12.62
N ALA A 19 12.75 7.63 -13.32
CA ALA A 19 12.96 9.06 -13.08
C ALA A 19 11.71 9.90 -13.39
N LEU A 20 10.92 9.51 -14.40
CA LEU A 20 9.65 10.20 -14.72
C LEU A 20 8.61 9.98 -13.62
N LEU A 21 8.51 8.77 -13.09
CA LEU A 21 7.57 8.44 -12.01
C LEU A 21 8.02 9.01 -10.65
N ASP A 22 9.32 9.14 -10.40
CA ASP A 22 9.86 9.84 -9.22
C ASP A 22 9.51 11.34 -9.28
N ALA A 23 9.72 11.99 -10.43
CA ALA A 23 9.31 13.39 -10.63
C ALA A 23 7.79 13.57 -10.52
N ALA A 24 7.00 12.61 -11.01
CA ALA A 24 5.55 12.63 -10.90
C ALA A 24 5.10 12.54 -9.43
N TRP A 25 5.73 11.67 -8.65
CA TRP A 25 5.47 11.53 -7.23
C TRP A 25 5.73 12.82 -6.45
N ASP A 26 6.85 13.48 -6.71
CA ASP A 26 7.15 14.78 -6.10
C ASP A 26 6.09 15.84 -6.45
N VAL A 27 5.65 15.89 -7.72
CA VAL A 27 4.56 16.80 -8.12
C VAL A 27 3.27 16.48 -7.35
N LEU A 28 2.91 15.21 -7.21
CA LEU A 28 1.72 14.79 -6.48
C LEU A 28 1.79 15.19 -5.00
N LEU A 29 2.93 14.99 -4.35
CA LEU A 29 3.12 15.34 -2.94
C LEU A 29 3.14 16.86 -2.71
N GLU A 30 3.65 17.64 -3.66
CA GLU A 30 3.73 19.10 -3.54
C GLU A 30 2.41 19.80 -3.88
N HIS A 31 1.66 19.30 -4.88
CA HIS A 31 0.55 20.04 -5.49
C HIS A 31 -0.78 19.27 -5.54
N GLY A 32 -0.82 18.04 -5.03
CA GLY A 32 -2.00 17.19 -5.10
C GLY A 32 -2.45 16.84 -6.51
N TYR A 33 -3.59 16.18 -6.62
CA TYR A 33 -4.11 15.68 -7.90
C TYR A 33 -4.46 16.79 -8.90
N LEU A 34 -4.97 17.94 -8.44
CA LEU A 34 -5.25 19.07 -9.33
C LEU A 34 -3.98 19.63 -9.98
N GLY A 35 -2.89 19.75 -9.21
CA GLY A 35 -1.59 20.19 -9.73
C GLY A 35 -0.82 19.11 -10.51
N PHE A 36 -1.25 17.85 -10.41
CA PHE A 36 -0.65 16.72 -11.12
C PHE A 36 -0.93 16.79 -12.63
N THR A 37 -0.13 17.56 -13.36
CA THR A 37 -0.28 17.78 -14.80
C THR A 37 0.94 17.29 -15.59
N TYR A 38 0.73 16.91 -16.85
CA TYR A 38 1.83 16.56 -17.76
C TYR A 38 2.88 17.68 -17.88
N GLU A 39 2.46 18.94 -17.78
CA GLU A 39 3.36 20.09 -17.81
C GLU A 39 4.22 20.17 -16.55
N ALA A 40 3.61 20.09 -15.36
CA ALA A 40 4.34 20.10 -14.09
C ALA A 40 5.33 18.92 -13.98
N VAL A 41 4.90 17.71 -14.37
CA VAL A 41 5.75 16.52 -14.35
C VAL A 41 6.87 16.63 -15.38
N ALA A 42 6.59 17.11 -16.60
CA ALA A 42 7.63 17.27 -17.62
C ALA A 42 8.68 18.30 -17.20
N ALA A 43 8.24 19.43 -16.63
CA ALA A 43 9.12 20.47 -16.12
C ALA A 43 10.02 19.92 -15.01
N ARG A 44 9.46 19.20 -14.03
CA ARG A 44 10.23 18.60 -12.92
C ARG A 44 11.21 17.54 -13.39
N ALA A 45 10.80 16.68 -14.32
CA ALA A 45 11.67 15.63 -14.85
C ALA A 45 12.70 16.12 -15.88
N GLY A 46 12.67 17.40 -16.26
CA GLY A 46 13.54 17.94 -17.32
C GLY A 46 13.29 17.28 -18.69
N THR A 47 12.03 16.95 -18.99
CA THR A 47 11.61 16.28 -20.23
C THR A 47 10.51 17.06 -20.96
N SER A 48 9.96 16.48 -22.03
CA SER A 48 8.82 17.06 -22.76
C SER A 48 7.53 16.26 -22.57
N ARG A 49 6.39 16.94 -22.66
CA ARG A 49 5.06 16.30 -22.56
C ARG A 49 4.89 15.10 -23.50
N PRO A 50 5.32 15.14 -24.78
CA PRO A 50 5.21 13.98 -25.68
C PRO A 50 5.92 12.71 -25.17
N VAL A 51 6.99 12.85 -24.39
CA VAL A 51 7.70 11.69 -23.81
C VAL A 51 6.82 10.96 -22.78
N LEU A 52 6.09 11.73 -21.97
CA LEU A 52 5.13 11.20 -20.99
C LEU A 52 3.88 10.64 -21.70
N TYR A 53 3.26 11.40 -22.60
CA TYR A 53 2.03 10.99 -23.33
C TYR A 53 2.17 9.68 -24.11
N ARG A 54 3.36 9.40 -24.65
CA ARG A 54 3.63 8.14 -25.36
C ARG A 54 3.55 6.91 -24.44
N ARG A 55 3.85 7.08 -23.15
CA ARG A 55 3.87 5.99 -22.15
C ARG A 55 2.56 5.89 -21.39
N TRP A 56 2.02 7.05 -21.01
CA TRP A 56 0.78 7.19 -20.28
C TRP A 56 -0.10 8.16 -21.08
N PRO A 57 -1.08 7.67 -21.86
CA PRO A 57 -1.91 8.55 -22.68
C PRO A 57 -2.86 9.42 -21.84
N ARG A 58 -3.32 8.93 -20.68
CA ARG A 58 -4.25 9.63 -19.79
C ARG A 58 -3.54 10.05 -18.50
N ARG A 59 -3.99 11.15 -17.89
CA ARG A 59 -3.44 11.61 -16.58
C ARG A 59 -3.55 10.52 -15.51
N GLU A 60 -4.66 9.79 -15.50
CA GLU A 60 -4.90 8.67 -14.59
C GLU A 60 -3.91 7.52 -14.81
N ASP A 61 -3.51 7.23 -16.05
CA ASP A 61 -2.52 6.17 -16.31
C ASP A 61 -1.17 6.53 -15.67
N LEU A 62 -0.77 7.80 -15.78
CA LEU A 62 0.44 8.32 -15.15
C LEU A 62 0.31 8.31 -13.62
N LEU A 63 -0.85 8.71 -13.09
CA LEU A 63 -1.11 8.67 -11.64
C LEU A 63 -1.01 7.24 -11.11
N LEU A 64 -1.71 6.29 -11.70
CA LEU A 64 -1.71 4.90 -11.25
C LEU A 64 -0.32 4.28 -11.36
N ALA A 65 0.44 4.56 -12.41
CA ALA A 65 1.82 4.10 -12.51
C ALA A 65 2.72 4.72 -11.43
N THR A 66 2.51 6.01 -11.12
CA THR A 66 3.22 6.73 -10.06
C THR A 66 2.90 6.12 -8.70
N LEU A 67 1.62 5.95 -8.39
CA LEU A 67 1.15 5.32 -7.15
C LEU A 67 1.66 3.88 -7.06
N THR A 68 1.57 3.07 -8.10
CA THR A 68 2.05 1.67 -8.09
C THR A 68 3.54 1.58 -7.79
N ARG A 69 4.35 2.48 -8.37
CA ARG A 69 5.79 2.53 -8.11
C ARG A 69 6.11 2.89 -6.67
N HIS A 70 5.40 3.85 -6.11
CA HIS A 70 5.68 4.40 -4.77
C HIS A 70 4.88 3.73 -3.67
N TRP A 71 3.92 2.88 -4.03
CA TRP A 71 3.22 2.00 -3.10
C TRP A 71 4.22 1.02 -2.51
N ARG A 72 4.59 1.25 -1.25
CA ARG A 72 5.47 0.38 -0.49
C ARG A 72 4.58 -0.44 0.45
N PRO A 73 4.54 -1.77 0.30
CA PRO A 73 3.89 -2.60 1.31
C PRO A 73 4.52 -2.33 2.67
N ILE A 74 3.69 -2.17 3.70
CA ILE A 74 4.14 -2.07 5.08
C ILE A 74 4.91 -3.36 5.40
N ALA A 75 6.12 -3.21 5.94
CA ALA A 75 6.98 -4.34 6.24
C ALA A 75 6.30 -5.27 7.25
N ILE A 76 6.28 -6.57 6.94
CA ILE A 76 5.75 -7.63 7.81
C ILE A 76 6.92 -8.22 8.60
N PRO A 77 7.04 -7.95 9.91
CA PRO A 77 8.11 -8.51 10.73
C PRO A 77 8.03 -10.05 10.78
N ASP A 78 9.18 -10.68 11.03
CA ASP A 78 9.29 -12.10 11.34
C ASP A 78 10.03 -12.24 12.66
N THR A 79 9.30 -11.99 13.73
CA THR A 79 9.75 -12.01 15.13
C THR A 79 9.82 -13.43 15.69
N GLY A 80 9.31 -14.43 14.96
CA GLY A 80 9.21 -15.82 15.40
C GLY A 80 7.98 -16.15 16.22
N SER A 81 7.01 -15.24 16.34
CA SER A 81 5.72 -15.50 17.00
C SER A 81 4.57 -14.79 16.29
N LEU A 82 3.39 -15.41 16.26
CA LEU A 82 2.16 -14.84 15.70
C LEU A 82 1.87 -13.46 16.26
N ARG A 83 1.91 -13.36 17.60
CA ARG A 83 1.63 -12.12 18.33
C ARG A 83 2.65 -11.04 18.00
N GLY A 84 3.94 -11.38 17.99
CA GLY A 84 5.02 -10.43 17.70
C GLY A 84 4.95 -9.90 16.27
N ASP A 85 4.65 -10.78 15.30
CA ASP A 85 4.50 -10.42 13.90
C ASP A 85 3.30 -9.46 13.70
N ALA A 86 2.16 -9.75 14.35
CA ALA A 86 0.96 -8.91 14.32
C ALA A 86 1.20 -7.52 14.94
N ILE A 87 1.70 -7.46 16.17
CA ILE A 87 1.99 -6.18 16.84
C ILE A 87 3.02 -5.37 16.07
N GLY A 88 4.09 -6.02 15.59
CA GLY A 88 5.13 -5.36 14.83
C GLY A 88 4.60 -4.78 13.51
N PHE A 89 3.75 -5.53 12.80
CA PHE A 89 3.10 -5.02 11.59
C PHE A 89 2.20 -3.82 11.86
N LEU A 90 1.38 -3.87 12.91
CA LEU A 90 0.49 -2.76 13.28
C LEU A 90 1.27 -1.49 13.68
N ARG A 91 2.39 -1.64 14.38
CA ARG A 91 3.31 -0.52 14.69
C ARG A 91 3.91 0.09 13.42
N ASN A 92 4.35 -0.74 12.48
CA ASN A 92 4.85 -0.25 11.19
C ASN A 92 3.75 0.50 10.41
N ALA A 93 2.51 0.02 10.48
CA ALA A 93 1.36 0.67 9.85
C ALA A 93 1.02 2.03 10.50
N ASP A 94 1.03 2.13 11.83
CA ASP A 94 0.80 3.40 12.53
C ASP A 94 1.97 4.39 12.34
N ALA A 95 3.20 3.90 12.23
CA ALA A 95 4.36 4.75 11.93
C ALA A 95 4.23 5.46 10.57
N ASP A 96 3.66 4.80 9.56
CA ASP A 96 3.41 5.36 8.23
C ASP A 96 2.11 6.20 8.14
N ARG A 97 1.33 6.25 9.23
CA ARG A 97 -0.02 6.86 9.28
C ARG A 97 -0.10 8.25 8.67
N ALA A 98 0.81 9.14 9.05
CA ALA A 98 0.75 10.54 8.66
C ALA A 98 0.85 10.69 7.14
N GLY A 99 1.79 9.96 6.51
CA GLY A 99 1.95 9.94 5.07
C GLY A 99 0.72 9.39 4.36
N MET A 100 0.19 8.27 4.84
CA MET A 100 -1.04 7.67 4.30
C MET A 100 -2.25 8.61 4.39
N ILE A 101 -2.47 9.23 5.56
CA ILE A 101 -3.56 10.18 5.76
C ILE A 101 -3.41 11.36 4.79
N THR A 102 -2.24 12.00 4.75
CA THR A 102 -2.01 13.15 3.86
C THR A 102 -2.21 12.78 2.39
N LEU A 103 -1.68 11.64 1.95
CA LEU A 103 -1.86 11.19 0.57
C LEU A 103 -3.35 11.04 0.22
N MET A 104 -4.14 10.41 1.09
CA MET A 104 -5.54 10.10 0.81
C MET A 104 -6.48 11.30 1.02
N SER A 105 -6.28 12.10 2.06
CA SER A 105 -7.21 13.19 2.42
C SER A 105 -6.83 14.56 1.86
N VAL A 106 -5.57 14.75 1.45
CA VAL A 106 -5.08 16.02 0.89
C VAL A 106 -4.71 15.83 -0.58
N GLN A 107 -3.84 14.89 -0.89
CA GLN A 107 -3.28 14.82 -2.25
C GLN A 107 -4.21 14.16 -3.27
N LEU A 108 -5.03 13.20 -2.85
CA LEU A 108 -5.95 12.46 -3.73
C LEU A 108 -7.42 12.84 -3.55
N VAL A 109 -7.74 13.86 -2.73
CA VAL A 109 -9.14 14.23 -2.48
C VAL A 109 -9.88 14.57 -3.77
N ASP A 110 -9.28 15.38 -4.65
CA ASP A 110 -9.88 15.77 -5.92
C ASP A 110 -9.95 14.59 -6.90
N TYR A 111 -9.03 13.63 -6.81
CA TYR A 111 -9.12 12.40 -7.61
C TYR A 111 -10.39 11.63 -7.27
N PHE A 112 -10.65 11.42 -5.98
CA PHE A 112 -11.86 10.72 -5.53
C PHE A 112 -13.14 11.49 -5.88
N GLN A 113 -13.12 12.82 -5.82
CA GLN A 113 -14.28 13.64 -6.22
C GLN A 113 -14.52 13.59 -7.74
N ASP A 114 -13.48 13.71 -8.56
CA ASP A 114 -13.57 13.76 -10.02
C ASP A 114 -13.98 12.42 -10.63
N THR A 115 -13.41 11.31 -10.13
CA THR A 115 -13.62 9.98 -10.73
C THR A 115 -14.73 9.18 -10.03
N GLY A 116 -15.12 9.56 -8.82
CA GLY A 116 -16.00 8.77 -7.97
C GLY A 116 -15.39 7.43 -7.50
N THR A 117 -14.09 7.22 -7.74
CA THR A 117 -13.38 6.00 -7.32
C THR A 117 -13.32 5.92 -5.80
N SER A 118 -13.62 4.75 -5.26
CA SER A 118 -13.47 4.48 -3.83
C SER A 118 -12.02 4.10 -3.47
N LEU A 119 -11.68 4.24 -2.17
CA LEU A 119 -10.41 3.75 -1.65
C LEU A 119 -10.20 2.25 -1.90
N GLY A 120 -11.28 1.46 -1.88
CA GLY A 120 -11.24 0.02 -2.16
C GLY A 120 -10.83 -0.26 -3.61
N GLU A 121 -11.47 0.42 -4.57
CA GLU A 121 -11.16 0.27 -6.01
C GLU A 121 -9.75 0.74 -6.34
N LEU A 122 -9.30 1.87 -5.77
CA LEU A 122 -7.92 2.33 -5.93
C LEU A 122 -6.95 1.28 -5.38
N ARG A 123 -7.18 0.77 -4.17
CA ARG A 123 -6.35 -0.27 -3.57
C ARG A 123 -6.30 -1.52 -4.44
N ASP A 124 -7.43 -2.00 -4.94
CA ASP A 124 -7.51 -3.21 -5.76
C ASP A 124 -6.82 -3.02 -7.12
N THR A 125 -6.75 -1.78 -7.62
CA THR A 125 -5.96 -1.43 -8.80
C THR A 125 -4.45 -1.44 -8.52
N LEU A 126 -4.04 -0.95 -7.34
CA LEU A 126 -2.62 -0.90 -6.94
C LEU A 126 -2.06 -2.25 -6.48
N LEU A 127 -2.92 -3.14 -5.96
CA LEU A 127 -2.56 -4.47 -5.47
C LEU A 127 -3.24 -5.54 -6.34
N PRO A 128 -2.53 -6.10 -7.34
CA PRO A 128 -3.11 -7.09 -8.23
C PRO A 128 -3.67 -8.31 -7.47
N PRO A 129 -4.73 -8.95 -7.98
CA PRO A 129 -5.35 -10.12 -7.36
C PRO A 129 -4.33 -11.22 -7.03
N GLY A 130 -4.52 -11.90 -5.90
CA GLY A 130 -3.71 -13.05 -5.49
C GLY A 130 -2.48 -12.73 -4.63
N HIS A 131 -2.21 -11.46 -4.34
CA HIS A 131 -1.25 -11.10 -3.29
C HIS A 131 -1.88 -11.33 -1.92
N PRO A 132 -1.28 -12.17 -1.06
CA PRO A 132 -1.82 -12.39 0.28
C PRO A 132 -1.76 -11.08 1.07
N THR A 133 -2.76 -10.84 1.90
CA THR A 133 -2.71 -9.72 2.84
C THR A 133 -1.58 -9.94 3.85
N ALA A 134 -1.21 -8.87 4.57
CA ALA A 134 -0.21 -8.98 5.62
C ALA A 134 -0.62 -10.02 6.68
N PHE A 135 -1.88 -10.01 7.08
CA PHE A 135 -2.39 -10.94 8.09
C PHE A 135 -2.58 -12.38 7.56
N GLU A 136 -2.87 -12.57 6.27
CA GLU A 136 -2.80 -13.89 5.64
C GLU A 136 -1.36 -14.45 5.71
N THR A 137 -0.36 -13.61 5.42
CA THR A 137 1.05 -14.00 5.50
C THR A 137 1.47 -14.31 6.94
N ILE A 138 1.09 -13.46 7.90
CA ILE A 138 1.40 -13.65 9.33
C ILE A 138 0.80 -14.95 9.87
N VAL A 139 -0.48 -15.21 9.57
CA VAL A 139 -1.16 -16.44 10.01
C VAL A 139 -0.57 -17.67 9.34
N ALA A 140 -0.25 -17.62 8.03
CA ALA A 140 0.40 -18.73 7.34
C ALA A 140 1.76 -19.08 7.96
N ARG A 141 2.57 -18.09 8.36
CA ARG A 141 3.83 -18.32 9.09
C ARG A 141 3.59 -18.99 10.43
N ALA A 142 2.61 -18.51 11.20
CA ALA A 142 2.27 -19.08 12.50
C ALA A 142 1.80 -20.54 12.40
N VAL A 143 1.00 -20.88 11.38
CA VAL A 143 0.62 -22.27 11.08
C VAL A 143 1.87 -23.10 10.74
N GLY A 144 2.76 -22.60 9.90
CA GLY A 144 4.03 -23.27 9.57
C GLY A 144 4.95 -23.51 10.78
N ARG A 145 4.85 -22.66 11.81
CA ARG A 145 5.57 -22.81 13.09
C ARG A 145 4.83 -23.71 14.10
N GLY A 146 3.59 -24.12 13.81
CA GLY A 146 2.77 -24.91 14.72
C GLY A 146 2.11 -24.12 15.86
N GLU A 147 2.09 -22.78 15.78
CA GLU A 147 1.41 -21.91 16.77
C GLU A 147 -0.12 -21.93 16.62
N LEU A 148 -0.62 -22.26 15.43
CA LEU A 148 -2.04 -22.33 15.11
C LEU A 148 -2.36 -23.60 14.31
N PRO A 149 -3.59 -24.14 14.45
CA PRO A 149 -4.06 -25.19 13.56
C PRO A 149 -4.24 -24.65 12.14
N ASP A 150 -3.93 -25.50 11.16
CA ASP A 150 -4.12 -25.26 9.74
C ASP A 150 -5.60 -25.42 9.36
N VAL A 151 -6.39 -24.41 9.72
CA VAL A 151 -7.82 -24.33 9.41
C VAL A 151 -8.12 -23.04 8.64
N PRO A 152 -8.99 -23.10 7.60
CA PRO A 152 -9.44 -21.91 6.91
C PRO A 152 -10.10 -20.92 7.86
N ARG A 153 -9.81 -19.63 7.67
CA ARG A 153 -10.36 -18.53 8.47
C ARG A 153 -11.00 -17.50 7.55
N PRO A 154 -12.16 -16.90 7.93
CA PRO A 154 -12.76 -15.85 7.12
C PRO A 154 -11.81 -14.66 6.97
N ALA A 155 -11.76 -14.06 5.78
CA ALA A 155 -10.95 -12.88 5.50
C ALA A 155 -11.23 -11.71 6.46
N ARG A 156 -12.47 -11.59 6.95
CA ARG A 156 -12.85 -10.59 7.98
C ARG A 156 -12.15 -10.81 9.32
N VAL A 157 -11.90 -12.06 9.71
CA VAL A 157 -11.16 -12.37 10.95
C VAL A 157 -9.67 -12.13 10.75
N LEU A 158 -9.13 -12.55 9.61
CA LEU A 158 -7.71 -12.37 9.30
C LEU A 158 -7.33 -10.88 9.30
N ASN A 159 -8.10 -10.03 8.61
CA ASN A 159 -7.77 -8.62 8.43
C ASN A 159 -8.24 -7.70 9.57
N LEU A 160 -9.03 -8.21 10.53
CA LEU A 160 -9.63 -7.43 11.62
C LEU A 160 -8.64 -6.51 12.36
N PRO A 161 -7.40 -6.92 12.68
CA PRO A 161 -6.49 -6.04 13.42
C PRO A 161 -6.14 -4.77 12.66
N LEU A 162 -5.91 -4.87 11.35
CA LEU A 162 -5.61 -3.71 10.52
C LEU A 162 -6.85 -2.83 10.34
N ASP A 163 -8.04 -3.43 10.30
CA ASP A 163 -9.30 -2.69 10.18
C ASP A 163 -9.59 -1.87 11.46
N LEU A 164 -9.37 -2.46 12.65
CA LEU A 164 -9.48 -1.76 13.94
C LEU A 164 -8.43 -0.65 14.07
N LEU A 165 -7.17 -0.95 13.74
CA LEU A 165 -6.11 0.06 13.74
C LEU A 165 -6.48 1.24 12.84
N ARG A 166 -6.90 0.99 11.60
CA ARG A 166 -7.33 2.04 10.66
C ARG A 166 -8.49 2.85 11.22
N HIS A 167 -9.48 2.21 11.85
CA HIS A 167 -10.57 2.92 12.50
C HIS A 167 -10.04 3.92 13.53
N ASP A 168 -9.19 3.48 14.45
CA ASP A 168 -8.61 4.34 15.48
C ASP A 168 -7.77 5.48 14.87
N MET A 169 -6.93 5.16 13.88
CA MET A 169 -6.09 6.12 13.16
C MET A 169 -6.93 7.22 12.50
N PHE A 170 -8.04 6.85 11.83
CA PHE A 170 -8.87 7.79 11.07
C PHE A 170 -9.87 8.55 11.94
N MET A 171 -10.48 7.91 12.94
CA MET A 171 -11.46 8.56 13.80
C MET A 171 -10.80 9.53 14.78
N THR A 172 -9.58 9.24 15.21
CA THR A 172 -8.85 10.10 16.17
C THR A 172 -7.87 11.05 15.48
N MET A 173 -7.44 10.74 14.25
CA MET A 173 -6.37 11.46 13.52
C MET A 173 -5.06 11.55 14.32
N ARG A 174 -4.79 10.57 15.19
CA ARG A 174 -3.63 10.51 16.09
C ARG A 174 -2.93 9.15 15.97
N ALA A 175 -1.71 9.09 16.50
CA ALA A 175 -1.00 7.83 16.69
C ALA A 175 -1.82 6.92 17.62
N VAL A 176 -1.89 5.64 17.27
CA VAL A 176 -2.54 4.63 18.11
C VAL A 176 -1.56 4.24 19.21
N PRO A 177 -1.91 4.39 20.50
CA PRO A 177 -1.04 3.99 21.60
C PRO A 177 -0.68 2.51 21.50
N ASP A 178 0.55 2.17 21.88
CA ASP A 178 1.05 0.79 21.90
C ASP A 178 0.16 -0.17 22.72
N GLU A 179 -0.46 0.35 23.78
CA GLU A 179 -1.43 -0.39 24.60
C GLU A 179 -2.70 -0.76 23.79
N ALA A 180 -3.24 0.17 23.00
CA ALA A 180 -4.39 -0.10 22.13
C ALA A 180 -4.02 -1.11 21.04
N ILE A 181 -2.82 -1.03 20.46
CA ILE A 181 -2.32 -2.03 19.51
C ILE A 181 -2.26 -3.42 20.17
N ALA A 182 -1.77 -3.50 21.41
CA ALA A 182 -1.74 -4.76 22.15
C ALA A 182 -3.16 -5.29 22.42
N GLN A 183 -4.11 -4.44 22.82
CA GLN A 183 -5.52 -4.82 23.04
C GLN A 183 -6.19 -5.37 21.76
N ILE A 184 -5.97 -4.72 20.61
CA ILE A 184 -6.46 -5.19 19.31
C ILE A 184 -6.01 -6.64 19.05
N VAL A 185 -4.75 -6.95 19.35
CA VAL A 185 -4.18 -8.28 19.10
C VAL A 185 -4.60 -9.28 20.17
N ASP A 186 -4.39 -8.96 21.45
CA ASP A 186 -4.49 -9.91 22.56
C ASP A 186 -5.93 -10.17 23.00
N GLU A 187 -6.75 -9.13 23.05
CA GLU A 187 -8.11 -9.21 23.61
C GLU A 187 -9.16 -9.44 22.53
N VAL A 188 -8.87 -9.08 21.28
CA VAL A 188 -9.83 -9.21 20.18
C VAL A 188 -9.41 -10.27 19.17
N TRP A 189 -8.25 -10.14 18.54
CA TRP A 189 -7.91 -10.96 17.38
C TRP A 189 -7.48 -12.39 17.73
N LEU A 190 -6.53 -12.56 18.65
CA LEU A 190 -6.03 -13.88 19.05
C LEU A 190 -7.16 -14.81 19.54
N PRO A 191 -8.11 -14.37 20.38
CA PRO A 191 -9.25 -15.20 20.77
C PRO A 191 -10.04 -15.71 19.57
N LEU A 192 -10.32 -14.84 18.58
CA LEU A 192 -11.07 -15.21 17.37
C LEU A 192 -10.35 -16.24 16.48
N LEU A 193 -9.03 -16.35 16.56
CA LEU A 193 -8.26 -17.35 15.81
C LEU A 193 -8.33 -18.76 16.41
N THR A 194 -8.73 -18.87 17.68
CA THR A 194 -8.83 -20.13 18.42
C THR A 194 -10.25 -20.71 18.42
N VAL A 195 -11.26 -19.88 18.06
CA VAL A 195 -12.64 -20.32 17.90
C VAL A 195 -12.75 -21.12 16.61
N THR A 196 -12.73 -22.45 16.72
CA THR A 196 -13.26 -23.32 15.67
C THR A 196 -14.74 -23.00 15.49
N GLY A 197 -15.18 -22.77 14.24
CA GLY A 197 -16.56 -22.40 13.92
C GLY A 197 -17.61 -23.36 14.52
N PRO A 198 -18.89 -22.98 14.55
CA PRO A 198 -19.92 -23.80 15.16
C PRO A 198 -19.96 -25.18 14.50
N SER A 199 -19.86 -26.22 15.35
CA SER A 199 -20.12 -27.62 14.99
C SER A 199 -21.54 -27.81 14.45
#